data_AF-A0A6G7Y915-F1
#
_entry.id   AF-A0A6G7Y915-F1
#
_cell.length_a   1.000
_cell.length_b   1.000
_cell.length_c   1.000
_cell.angle_alpha   90.00
_cell.angle_beta   90.00
_cell.angle_gamma   90.00
#
_symmetry.space_group_name_H-M   'P 1'
#
loop_
_entity.id
_entity.type
_entity.pdbx_description
1 polymer ?
#
loop_
_entity_poly.entity_id
_entity_poly.type
_entity_poly.pdbx_seq_one_letter_code
_entity_poly.pdbx_strand_id
1 'polypeptide(L)'
;MEWVASLLVIATIVVLASMGRVRKPRVLPQVPGVHPDDVRELTALGERLVRERRAERACVLAERVRMIRARGVPVRAMTPSRVDDQWLLRFADGSVLVVQGRRSADPWLVVRQLVGGTVELSDHRYEQGRLLLTLDAGPRRPEFIALGEA
;
A
#
# COMPACT_ATOMS: atom_id res chain seq x y z
N MET A 1 26.80 0.69 -31.18
CA MET A 1 25.58 1.32 -30.62
C MET A 1 24.71 0.25 -29.94
N GLU A 2 25.26 -0.50 -28.98
CA GLU A 2 24.56 -1.67 -28.37
C GLU A 2 24.18 -1.45 -26.90
N TRP A 3 24.79 -0.46 -26.24
CA TRP A 3 24.55 -0.16 -24.82
C TRP A 3 23.17 0.48 -24.53
N VAL A 4 22.56 1.10 -25.54
CA VAL A 4 21.25 1.76 -25.39
C VAL A 4 20.12 0.74 -25.37
N ALA A 5 20.28 -0.40 -26.06
CA ALA A 5 19.30 -1.48 -26.06
C ALA A 5 19.25 -2.20 -24.70
N SER A 6 20.41 -2.40 -24.06
CA SER A 6 20.51 -3.05 -22.74
C SER A 6 19.86 -2.22 -21.63
N LEU A 7 19.98 -0.89 -21.67
CA LEU A 7 19.35 0.00 -20.68
C LEU A 7 17.82 0.03 -20.83
N LEU A 8 17.30 -0.03 -22.07
CA LEU A 8 15.87 -0.08 -22.34
C LEU A 8 15.22 -1.38 -21.84
N VAL A 9 15.91 -2.52 -21.94
CA VAL A 9 15.41 -3.80 -21.42
C VAL A 9 15.35 -3.79 -19.88
N ILE A 10 16.38 -3.27 -19.22
CA ILE A 10 16.41 -3.16 -17.74
C ILE A 10 15.30 -2.23 -17.24
N ALA A 11 15.14 -1.06 -17.88
CA ALA A 11 14.07 -0.12 -17.54
C ALA A 11 12.67 -0.72 -17.73
N THR A 12 12.47 -1.53 -18.78
CA THR A 12 11.18 -2.17 -19.05
C THR A 12 10.86 -3.27 -18.03
N ILE A 13 11.86 -4.04 -17.57
CA ILE A 13 11.68 -5.09 -16.54
C ILE A 13 11.32 -4.49 -15.18
N VAL A 14 11.96 -3.37 -14.80
CA VAL A 14 11.66 -2.69 -13.53
C VAL A 14 10.26 -2.09 -13.53
N VAL A 15 9.82 -1.53 -14.67
CA VAL A 15 8.46 -0.98 -14.81
C VAL A 15 7.42 -2.11 -14.81
N LEU A 16 7.67 -3.25 -15.46
CA LEU A 16 6.73 -4.38 -15.48
C LEU A 16 6.60 -5.11 -14.12
N ALA A 17 7.62 -5.05 -13.26
CA ALA A 17 7.59 -5.64 -11.92
C ALA A 17 6.77 -4.81 -10.91
N SER A 18 6.49 -3.54 -11.22
CA SER A 18 5.75 -2.64 -10.32
C SER A 18 4.22 -2.74 -10.43
N MET A 19 3.70 -3.42 -11.46
CA MET A 19 2.26 -3.58 -11.67
C MET A 19 1.78 -5.01 -11.42
N GLY A 20 1.31 -5.24 -10.20
CA GLY A 20 0.09 -6.02 -9.96
C GLY A 20 0.15 -7.55 -10.10
N ARG A 21 -0.30 -8.17 -9.01
CA ARG A 21 -0.78 -9.55 -8.85
C ARG A 21 0.29 -10.60 -8.56
N VAL A 22 0.09 -11.23 -7.41
CA VAL A 22 0.48 -12.59 -7.05
C VAL A 22 0.37 -13.47 -8.30
N ARG A 23 1.50 -13.79 -8.92
CA ARG A 23 1.59 -14.75 -10.02
C ARG A 23 2.68 -15.75 -9.67
N LYS A 24 2.33 -17.02 -9.89
CA LYS A 24 3.14 -18.25 -9.77
C LYS A 24 4.63 -18.00 -10.01
N PRO A 25 5.53 -18.74 -9.33
CA PRO A 25 6.97 -18.63 -9.54
C PRO A 25 7.26 -18.74 -11.05
N ARG A 26 7.56 -17.59 -11.66
CA ARG A 26 8.01 -17.52 -13.05
C ARG A 26 9.45 -18.00 -13.02
N VAL A 27 9.69 -19.16 -13.63
CA VAL A 27 11.03 -19.60 -13.99
C VAL A 27 11.66 -18.45 -14.79
N LEU A 28 12.71 -17.86 -14.22
CA LEU A 28 13.50 -16.81 -14.87
C LEU A 28 14.04 -17.38 -16.20
N PRO A 29 13.95 -16.64 -17.32
CA PRO A 29 14.63 -17.04 -18.54
C PRO A 29 16.12 -17.14 -18.25
N GLN A 30 16.74 -18.27 -18.61
CA GLN A 30 18.17 -18.45 -18.45
C GLN A 30 18.89 -17.39 -19.28
N VAL A 31 19.58 -16.47 -18.62
CA VAL A 31 20.43 -15.47 -19.28
C VAL A 31 21.71 -16.20 -19.70
N PRO A 32 22.01 -16.33 -21.00
CA PRO A 32 23.20 -17.04 -21.45
C PRO A 32 24.46 -16.37 -20.89
N GLY A 33 25.31 -17.14 -20.21
CA GLY A 33 26.58 -16.67 -19.63
C GLY A 33 26.54 -16.26 -18.16
N VAL A 34 25.40 -16.38 -17.47
CA VAL A 34 25.31 -16.14 -16.02
C VAL A 34 25.37 -17.48 -15.28
N HIS A 35 26.25 -17.59 -14.28
CA HIS A 35 26.37 -18.80 -13.49
C HIS A 35 25.07 -19.02 -12.68
N PRO A 36 24.53 -20.24 -12.60
CA PRO A 36 23.29 -20.50 -11.87
C PRO A 36 23.35 -20.12 -10.38
N ASP A 37 24.55 -20.10 -9.79
CA ASP A 37 24.73 -19.65 -8.41
C ASP A 37 24.60 -18.12 -8.26
N ASP A 38 25.05 -17.35 -9.25
CA ASP A 38 24.88 -15.88 -9.26
C ASP A 38 23.40 -15.51 -9.33
N VAL A 39 22.60 -16.26 -10.10
CA VAL A 39 21.14 -16.08 -10.17
C VAL A 39 20.48 -16.35 -8.82
N ARG A 40 20.93 -17.37 -8.09
CA ARG A 40 20.41 -17.69 -6.75
C ARG A 40 20.78 -16.61 -5.73
N GLU A 41 22.03 -16.15 -5.76
CA GLU A 41 22.51 -15.09 -4.87
C GLU A 41 21.75 -13.78 -5.09
N LEU A 42 21.60 -13.36 -6.35
CA LEU A 42 20.83 -12.15 -6.70
C LEU A 42 19.35 -12.28 -6.33
N THR A 43 18.76 -13.46 -6.47
CA THR A 43 17.37 -13.71 -6.03
C THR A 43 17.25 -13.58 -4.52
N ALA A 44 18.18 -14.17 -3.75
CA ALA A 44 18.19 -14.09 -2.30
C ALA A 44 18.39 -12.65 -1.78
N LEU A 45 19.29 -11.89 -2.41
CA LEU A 45 19.50 -10.47 -2.14
C LEU A 45 18.26 -9.64 -2.47
N GLY A 46 17.63 -9.90 -3.62
CA GLY A 46 16.38 -9.26 -4.02
C GLY A 46 15.25 -9.50 -3.02
N GLU A 47 15.06 -10.75 -2.57
CA GLU A 47 14.06 -11.11 -1.57
C GLU A 47 14.33 -10.46 -0.21
N ARG A 48 15.60 -10.37 0.20
CA ARG A 48 15.99 -9.68 1.42
C ARG A 48 15.69 -8.18 1.35
N LEU A 49 16.08 -7.52 0.25
CA LEU A 49 15.85 -6.09 0.07
C LEU A 49 14.35 -5.75 -0.01
N VAL A 50 13.55 -6.61 -0.65
CA VAL A 50 12.09 -6.48 -0.66
C VAL A 50 11.52 -6.58 0.77
N ARG A 51 12.04 -7.48 1.61
CA ARG A 51 11.61 -7.59 3.01
C ARG A 51 11.99 -6.35 3.82
N GLU A 52 13.24 -5.89 3.70
CA GLU A 52 13.74 -4.70 4.41
C GLU A 52 12.93 -3.46 4.02
N ARG A 53 12.74 -3.21 2.72
CA ARG A 53 11.93 -2.09 2.21
C ARG A 53 10.46 -2.17 2.65
N ARG A 54 9.89 -3.37 2.72
CA ARG A 54 8.51 -3.55 3.22
C ARG A 54 8.41 -3.22 4.70
N ALA A 55 9.38 -3.63 5.51
CA ALA A 55 9.42 -3.32 6.93
C ALA A 55 9.55 -1.81 7.18
N GLU A 56 10.45 -1.13 6.45
CA GLU A 56 10.60 0.32 6.50
C GLU A 56 9.28 1.03 6.17
N ARG A 57 8.64 0.67 5.05
CA ARG A 57 7.36 1.27 4.62
C ARG A 57 6.25 1.04 5.63
N ALA A 58 6.18 -0.16 6.22
CA ALA A 58 5.18 -0.47 7.25
C ALA A 58 5.39 0.37 8.52
N CYS A 59 6.64 0.58 8.92
CA CYS A 59 6.99 1.43 10.06
C CYS A 59 6.61 2.89 9.82
N VAL A 60 6.97 3.44 8.65
CA VAL A 60 6.61 4.82 8.25
C VAL A 60 5.09 5.00 8.22
N LEU A 61 4.36 4.06 7.63
CA LEU A 61 2.90 4.10 7.57
C LEU A 61 2.27 4.09 8.97
N ALA A 62 2.73 3.21 9.85
CA ALA A 62 2.22 3.13 11.23
C ALA A 62 2.49 4.44 11.99
N GLU A 63 3.68 5.01 11.83
CA GLU A 63 4.04 6.27 12.47
C GLU A 63 3.19 7.43 11.96
N ARG A 64 2.94 7.50 10.64
CA ARG A 64 2.01 8.48 10.06
C ARG A 64 0.61 8.34 10.65
N VAL A 65 0.08 7.13 10.68
CA VAL A 65 -1.25 6.84 11.25
C VAL A 65 -1.32 7.24 12.72
N ARG A 66 -0.26 6.94 13.49
CA ARG A 66 -0.13 7.35 14.89
C ARG A 66 -0.19 8.87 15.03
N MET A 67 0.53 9.62 14.19
CA MET A 67 0.51 11.08 14.20
C MET A 67 -0.85 11.67 13.82
N ILE A 68 -1.49 11.15 12.76
CA ILE A 68 -2.83 11.58 12.33
C ILE A 68 -3.83 11.42 13.48
N ARG A 69 -3.82 10.25 14.14
CA ARG A 69 -4.68 9.97 15.30
C ARG A 69 -4.37 10.89 16.48
N ALA A 70 -3.09 11.00 16.86
CA ALA A 70 -2.69 11.79 18.02
C ALA A 70 -3.06 13.27 17.90
N ARG A 71 -3.09 13.80 16.68
CA ARG A 71 -3.48 15.17 16.37
C ARG A 71 -4.98 15.36 16.14
N GLY A 72 -5.76 14.28 16.16
CA GLY A 72 -7.20 14.32 15.87
C GLY A 72 -7.49 14.90 14.48
N VAL A 73 -6.68 14.56 13.47
CA VAL A 73 -6.86 15.14 12.13
C VAL A 73 -8.12 14.53 11.50
N PRO A 74 -9.13 15.35 11.14
CA PRO A 74 -10.35 14.83 10.55
C PRO A 74 -10.13 14.40 9.10
N VAL A 75 -10.88 13.38 8.69
CA VAL A 75 -11.02 12.97 7.30
C VAL A 75 -11.84 14.04 6.56
N ARG A 76 -11.35 14.43 5.38
CA ARG A 76 -12.00 15.42 4.50
C ARG A 76 -12.67 14.80 3.30
N ALA A 77 -12.10 13.72 2.78
CA ALA A 77 -12.66 13.06 1.61
C ALA A 77 -12.30 11.58 1.61
N MET A 78 -13.17 10.80 0.99
CA MET A 78 -12.92 9.42 0.65
C MET A 78 -13.31 9.21 -0.81
N THR A 79 -12.39 8.72 -1.64
CA THR A 79 -12.63 8.53 -3.08
C THR A 79 -12.11 7.17 -3.54
N PRO A 80 -12.73 6.52 -4.55
CA PRO A 80 -12.20 5.28 -5.09
C PRO A 80 -10.80 5.50 -5.71
N SER A 81 -9.94 4.49 -5.57
CA SER A 81 -8.63 4.42 -6.22
C SER A 81 -8.77 3.87 -7.65
N ARG A 82 -7.66 3.87 -8.41
CA ARG A 82 -7.56 3.21 -9.73
C ARG A 82 -7.48 1.68 -9.63
N VAL A 83 -7.29 1.14 -8.43
CA VAL A 83 -7.23 -0.30 -8.15
C VAL A 83 -8.54 -0.71 -7.50
N ASP A 84 -9.15 -1.78 -8.01
CA ASP A 84 -10.42 -2.32 -7.49
C ASP A 84 -10.35 -2.57 -5.97
N ASP A 85 -11.47 -2.27 -5.30
CA ASP A 85 -11.67 -2.36 -3.84
C ASP A 85 -10.74 -1.49 -2.98
N GLN A 86 -9.96 -0.59 -3.59
CA GLN A 86 -9.13 0.38 -2.86
C GLN A 86 -9.73 1.78 -2.91
N TRP A 87 -9.49 2.52 -1.83
CA TRP A 87 -9.99 3.87 -1.63
C TRP A 87 -8.87 4.76 -1.11
N LEU A 88 -8.94 6.04 -1.45
CA LEU A 88 -8.07 7.09 -0.95
C LEU A 88 -8.80 7.80 0.18
N LEU A 89 -8.23 7.77 1.38
CA LEU A 89 -8.70 8.48 2.56
C LEU A 89 -7.85 9.73 2.74
N ARG A 90 -8.43 10.91 2.52
CA ARG A 90 -7.74 12.20 2.61
C ARG A 90 -8.05 12.89 3.93
N PHE A 91 -7.01 13.34 4.61
CA PHE A 91 -7.08 14.03 5.89
C PHE A 91 -6.92 15.55 5.72
N ALA A 92 -7.35 16.30 6.73
CA ALA A 92 -7.29 17.76 6.72
C ALA A 92 -5.87 18.34 6.72
N ASP A 93 -4.87 17.57 7.16
CA ASP A 93 -3.45 17.94 7.11
C ASP A 93 -2.81 17.69 5.73
N GLY A 94 -3.60 17.25 4.75
CA GLY A 94 -3.15 16.89 3.41
C GLY A 94 -2.64 15.45 3.27
N SER A 95 -2.55 14.69 4.36
CA SER A 95 -2.14 13.28 4.30
C SER A 95 -3.18 12.45 3.53
N VAL A 96 -2.71 11.48 2.74
CA VAL A 96 -3.58 10.57 1.97
C VAL A 96 -3.15 9.14 2.22
N LEU A 97 -4.10 8.32 2.67
CA LEU A 97 -3.89 6.88 2.87
C LEU A 97 -4.63 6.09 1.81
N VAL A 98 -3.98 5.06 1.27
CA VAL A 98 -4.64 4.02 0.47
C VAL A 98 -5.18 2.98 1.43
N VAL A 99 -6.48 2.73 1.37
CA VAL A 99 -7.18 1.84 2.28
C VAL A 99 -8.10 0.88 1.55
N GLN A 100 -8.40 -0.25 2.16
CA GLN A 100 -9.42 -1.20 1.72
C GLN A 100 -10.42 -1.43 2.86
N GLY A 101 -11.72 -1.35 2.57
CA GLY A 101 -12.75 -1.63 3.57
C GLY A 101 -12.69 -3.09 4.03
N ARG A 102 -12.85 -3.35 5.34
CA ARG A 102 -12.96 -4.72 5.85
C ARG A 102 -14.27 -5.37 5.36
N ARG A 103 -15.31 -4.56 5.16
CA ARG A 103 -16.56 -4.92 4.50
C ARG A 103 -16.79 -4.01 3.29
N SER A 104 -17.48 -4.53 2.28
CA SER A 104 -17.81 -3.78 1.05
C SER A 104 -18.63 -2.51 1.30
N ALA A 105 -19.40 -2.46 2.39
CA ALA A 105 -20.21 -1.30 2.77
C ALA A 105 -19.44 -0.21 3.52
N ASP A 106 -18.26 -0.52 4.10
CA ASP A 106 -17.54 0.39 4.99
C ASP A 106 -17.13 1.71 4.30
N PRO A 107 -16.59 1.72 3.06
CA PRO A 107 -16.29 2.97 2.36
C PRO A 107 -17.50 3.88 2.20
N TRP A 108 -18.66 3.30 1.86
CA TRP A 108 -19.89 4.04 1.63
C TRP A 108 -20.45 4.65 2.91
N LEU A 109 -20.26 3.98 4.05
CA LEU A 109 -20.61 4.54 5.35
C LEU A 109 -19.83 5.83 5.65
N VAL A 110 -18.53 5.83 5.36
CA VAL A 110 -17.66 7.00 5.55
C VAL A 110 -18.04 8.11 4.58
N VAL A 111 -18.21 7.81 3.29
CA VAL A 111 -18.61 8.81 2.29
C VAL A 111 -19.93 9.48 2.69
N ARG A 112 -20.92 8.70 3.13
CA ARG A 112 -22.20 9.23 3.60
C ARG A 112 -22.04 10.12 4.84
N GLN A 113 -21.20 9.71 5.79
CA GLN A 113 -20.98 10.48 7.01
C GLN A 113 -20.26 11.82 6.72
N LEU A 114 -19.33 11.84 5.77
CA LEU A 114 -18.59 13.05 5.38
C LEU A 114 -19.50 14.15 4.78
N VAL A 115 -20.69 13.82 4.29
CA VAL A 115 -21.65 14.83 3.77
C VAL A 115 -22.21 15.71 4.89
N GLY A 116 -22.42 15.14 6.09
CA GLY A 116 -23.17 15.80 7.16
C GLY A 116 -22.48 15.86 8.51
N GLY A 117 -21.28 15.31 8.64
CA GLY A 117 -20.57 15.27 9.92
C GLY A 117 -19.07 15.06 9.79
N THR A 118 -18.43 14.95 10.94
CA THR A 118 -16.99 14.70 11.04
C THR A 118 -16.71 13.20 11.04
N VAL A 119 -15.64 12.79 10.37
CA VAL A 119 -15.07 11.45 10.47
C VAL A 119 -13.63 11.58 10.93
N GLU A 120 -13.25 10.81 11.94
CA GLU A 120 -11.91 10.85 12.51
C GLU A 120 -11.33 9.45 12.68
N LEU A 121 -10.00 9.36 12.69
CA LEU A 121 -9.32 8.11 13.02
C LEU A 121 -9.36 7.91 14.54
N SER A 122 -10.16 6.94 14.99
CA SER A 122 -10.35 6.67 16.43
C SER A 122 -9.31 5.68 16.99
N ASP A 123 -8.93 4.68 16.20
CA ASP A 123 -8.01 3.63 16.63
C ASP A 123 -7.20 3.05 15.46
N HIS A 124 -6.06 2.43 15.78
CA HIS A 124 -5.27 1.64 14.83
C HIS A 124 -4.61 0.46 15.54
N ARG A 125 -4.54 -0.69 14.87
CA ARG A 125 -3.92 -1.90 15.41
C ARG A 125 -3.37 -2.80 14.31
N TYR A 126 -2.46 -3.69 14.67
CA TYR A 126 -2.03 -4.76 13.77
C TYR A 126 -2.86 -6.03 13.98
N GLU A 127 -3.41 -6.58 12.91
CA GLU A 127 -4.11 -7.88 12.91
C GLU A 127 -3.57 -8.67 11.71
N GLN A 128 -3.05 -9.88 11.95
CA GLN A 128 -2.53 -10.76 10.89
C GLN A 128 -1.48 -10.09 9.97
N GLY A 129 -0.63 -9.23 10.53
CA GLY A 129 0.40 -8.49 9.78
C GLY A 129 -0.13 -7.33 8.92
N ARG A 130 -1.39 -6.95 9.10
CA ARG A 130 -2.02 -5.81 8.42
C ARG A 130 -2.34 -4.72 9.42
N LEU A 131 -2.11 -3.48 9.03
CA LEU A 131 -2.49 -2.32 9.83
C LEU A 131 -3.99 -2.05 9.59
N LEU A 132 -4.81 -2.27 10.62
CA LEU A 132 -6.22 -1.89 10.62
C LEU A 132 -6.40 -0.50 11.23
N LEU A 133 -7.30 0.25 10.63
CA LEU A 133 -7.74 1.57 11.03
C LEU A 133 -9.21 1.49 11.40
N THR A 134 -9.59 2.08 12.52
CA THR A 134 -10.99 2.23 12.92
C THR A 134 -11.37 3.70 12.86
N LEU A 135 -12.32 4.04 12.00
CA LEU A 135 -12.82 5.40 11.91
C LEU A 135 -14.05 5.57 12.80
N ASP A 136 -14.18 6.74 13.42
CA ASP A 136 -15.44 7.17 14.01
C ASP A 136 -16.29 7.83 12.92
N ALA A 137 -17.38 7.18 12.54
CA ALA A 137 -18.29 7.67 11.50
C ALA A 137 -19.73 7.69 12.03
N GLY A 138 -19.93 8.41 13.13
CA GLY A 138 -21.22 8.52 13.82
C GLY A 138 -21.54 7.28 14.65
N PRO A 139 -22.72 6.66 14.53
CA PRO A 139 -23.08 5.49 15.34
C PRO A 139 -22.34 4.21 14.93
N ARG A 140 -21.55 4.25 13.84
CA ARG A 140 -20.82 3.10 13.31
C ARG A 140 -19.33 3.39 13.31
N ARG A 141 -18.56 2.32 13.51
CA ARG A 141 -17.10 2.33 13.50
C ARG A 141 -16.56 1.44 12.38
N PRO A 142 -16.58 1.90 11.12
CA PRO A 142 -16.07 1.11 10.01
C PRO A 142 -14.57 0.87 10.16
N GLU A 143 -14.13 -0.31 9.70
CA GLU A 143 -12.74 -0.73 9.77
C GLU A 143 -12.11 -0.82 8.37
N PHE A 144 -10.86 -0.40 8.27
CA PHE A 144 -10.12 -0.37 7.02
C PHE A 144 -8.75 -0.98 7.19
N ILE A 145 -8.29 -1.69 6.17
CA ILE A 145 -6.91 -2.14 6.05
C ILE A 145 -6.13 -1.01 5.38
N ALA A 146 -5.09 -0.50 6.04
CA ALA A 146 -4.15 0.44 5.45
C ALA A 146 -3.18 -0.31 4.52
N LEU A 147 -3.07 0.17 3.29
CA LEU A 147 -2.24 -0.43 2.24
C LEU A 147 -0.99 0.39 1.95
N GLY A 148 -1.01 1.68 2.24
CA GLY A 148 0.12 2.60 2.02
C GLY A 148 -0.29 4.06 2.05
N GLU A 149 0.67 4.93 1.73
CA GLU A 149 0.45 6.35 1.41
C GLU A 149 0.28 6.50 -0.11
N ALA A 150 -0.53 7.48 -0.54
CA ALA A 150 -0.83 7.74 -1.96
C ALA A 150 0.09 8.81 -2.57
#